data_AF-A0A1Y1UYU2-F1
#
_entry.id   AF-A0A1Y1UYU2-F1
#
_cell.length_a   1.000
_cell.length_b   1.000
_cell.length_c   1.000
_cell.angle_alpha   90.00
_cell.angle_beta   90.00
_cell.angle_gamma   90.00
#
_symmetry.space_group_name_H-M   'P 1'
#
loop_
_entity.id
_entity.type
_entity.pdbx_description
1 polymer ?
#
loop_
_entity_poly.entity_id
_entity_poly.type
_entity_poly.pdbx_seq_one_letter_code
_entity_poly.pdbx_strand_id
1 'polypeptide(L)'
;MAESSAKRIKLSIEVAEENVIKDITDNGEEIVEEELSNSERLNQITSRINFEALIDSKSDENKNLEEIQNDNQKVEQMNANLNNLQIQPLERIKYNLYHAQQEIELSLDIINRLIMTSTANGRKRVHQENSRNQLFKSKNLLNQTSQTPNTQVQKKNESNIRLSYINKPKLSLKQQIEECQLKLSAKKKHLRHASKILLEEHENILNILDVSQAFYNEQAFILRQNNWIIQLKNRPGMFQKVTFIDYSYRYAGSEFKEMGIAQISQNRHNLGTKDGNIDDQKIKLLLPHKKKKVVTVEIASNAQLSSSKDVWASWDIEDIDNTILKQLLESQITIFHNELYKRLINDAQNSYFEKKVKFSENMITIPLNNDKVLIFRIQTKTDNKPVDIKSLSSRELSQAFLELFLQQKLRNCHKKNIKKNNFFISNSTELTDQNINILSPSVS
;
A
#
# COMPACT_ATOMS: atom_id res chain seq x y z
N MET A 1 19.73 -44.74 -23.93
CA MET A 1 20.15 -43.33 -23.79
C MET A 1 21.21 -43.27 -22.70
N ALA A 2 22.44 -42.92 -23.06
CA ALA A 2 23.59 -42.93 -22.15
C ALA A 2 23.57 -41.65 -21.30
N GLU A 3 23.11 -41.75 -20.06
CA GLU A 3 23.22 -40.64 -19.11
C GLU A 3 24.66 -40.52 -18.61
N SER A 4 25.20 -39.32 -18.81
CA SER A 4 26.49 -38.85 -18.27
C SER A 4 26.62 -39.23 -16.80
N SER A 5 27.67 -39.99 -16.48
CA SER A 5 28.06 -40.33 -15.12
C SER A 5 28.58 -39.07 -14.41
N ALA A 6 27.67 -38.19 -14.01
CA ALA A 6 27.99 -37.05 -13.18
C ALA A 6 28.49 -37.57 -11.81
N LYS A 7 29.82 -37.58 -11.69
CA LYS A 7 30.63 -37.90 -10.52
C LYS A 7 30.24 -36.93 -9.41
N ARG A 8 29.70 -37.44 -8.29
CA ARG A 8 29.47 -36.61 -7.10
C ARG A 8 30.52 -36.94 -6.05
N ILE A 9 31.02 -35.83 -5.53
CA ILE A 9 32.04 -35.63 -4.54
C ILE A 9 31.42 -35.88 -3.14
N LYS A 10 32.05 -36.67 -2.27
CA LYS A 10 31.65 -36.76 -0.86
C LYS A 10 32.58 -35.88 -0.03
N LEU A 11 32.00 -34.98 0.76
CA LEU A 11 32.71 -34.25 1.79
C LEU A 11 32.84 -35.16 3.02
N SER A 12 34.06 -35.52 3.41
CA SER A 12 34.34 -36.02 4.75
C SER A 12 35.05 -34.93 5.54
N ILE A 13 34.59 -34.68 6.76
CA ILE A 13 35.31 -33.84 7.72
C ILE A 13 36.22 -34.80 8.48
N GLU A 14 37.50 -34.79 8.15
CA GLU A 14 38.52 -35.57 8.85
C GLU A 14 39.41 -34.56 9.57
N VAL A 15 39.47 -34.66 10.90
CA VAL A 15 40.42 -33.89 11.70
C VAL A 15 41.80 -34.44 11.38
N ALA A 16 42.68 -33.62 10.82
CA ALA A 16 44.05 -34.04 10.56
C ALA A 16 44.74 -34.30 11.91
N GLU A 17 45.16 -35.55 12.14
CA GLU A 17 46.04 -35.93 13.25
C GLU A 17 47.46 -35.48 12.90
N GLU A 18 47.73 -34.18 13.03
CA GLU A 18 49.10 -33.71 13.16
C GLU A 18 49.43 -33.69 14.66
N ASN A 19 50.38 -34.55 15.06
CA ASN A 19 50.85 -34.62 16.44
C ASN A 19 51.50 -33.27 16.79
N VAL A 20 50.89 -32.57 17.75
CA VAL A 20 51.40 -31.28 18.23
C VAL A 20 52.64 -31.56 19.07
N ILE A 21 53.80 -31.09 18.62
CA ILE A 21 55.05 -31.16 19.36
C ILE A 21 54.93 -30.22 20.56
N LYS A 22 55.07 -30.75 21.78
CA LYS A 22 54.88 -29.98 23.02
C LYS A 22 56.12 -29.19 23.38
N ASP A 23 57.29 -29.79 23.20
CA ASP A 23 58.58 -29.18 23.50
C ASP A 23 59.72 -29.91 22.76
N ILE A 24 60.87 -29.27 22.59
CA ILE A 24 62.08 -29.87 22.02
C ILE A 24 63.18 -29.75 23.06
N THR A 25 63.75 -30.87 23.48
CA THR A 25 64.83 -30.87 24.48
C THR A 25 66.09 -30.19 23.94
N ASP A 26 66.98 -29.74 24.84
CA ASP A 26 68.27 -29.12 24.48
C ASP A 26 69.19 -30.04 23.64
N ASN A 27 68.87 -31.35 23.55
CA ASN A 27 69.55 -32.33 22.72
C ASN A 27 68.89 -32.56 21.34
N GLY A 28 67.81 -31.84 21.04
CA GLY A 28 67.07 -31.94 19.77
C GLY A 28 66.06 -33.09 19.68
N GLU A 29 65.74 -33.77 20.79
CA GLU A 29 64.68 -34.79 20.81
C GLU A 29 63.31 -34.14 21.03
N GLU A 30 62.37 -34.40 20.13
CA GLU A 30 60.99 -33.90 20.16
C GLU A 30 60.16 -34.66 21.21
N ILE A 31 59.59 -33.94 22.17
CA ILE A 31 58.64 -34.48 23.15
C ILE A 31 57.24 -34.35 22.57
N VAL A 32 56.68 -35.49 22.15
CA VAL A 32 55.32 -35.59 21.58
C VAL A 32 54.30 -35.51 22.72
N GLU A 33 53.26 -34.70 22.55
CA GLU A 33 52.15 -34.63 23.50
C GLU A 33 51.34 -35.93 23.49
N GLU A 34 51.02 -36.47 24.68
CA GLU A 34 50.30 -37.74 24.83
C GLU A 34 48.91 -37.67 24.19
N GLU A 35 48.56 -38.67 23.37
CA GLU A 35 47.30 -38.68 22.63
C GLU A 35 46.10 -38.77 23.59
N LEU A 36 45.43 -37.63 23.80
CA LEU A 36 44.15 -37.58 24.50
C LEU A 36 43.14 -38.53 23.84
N SER A 37 42.41 -39.30 24.64
CA SER A 37 41.35 -40.19 24.18
C SER A 37 40.30 -39.40 23.37
N ASN A 38 39.64 -40.05 22.41
CA ASN A 38 38.53 -39.47 21.64
C ASN A 38 37.46 -38.81 22.53
N SER A 39 37.20 -39.38 23.72
CA SER A 39 36.27 -38.79 24.70
C SER A 39 36.78 -37.49 25.31
N GLU A 40 38.09 -37.39 25.57
CA GLU A 40 38.72 -36.20 26.16
C GLU A 40 38.87 -35.08 25.14
N ARG A 41 39.21 -35.41 23.88
CA ARG A 41 39.20 -34.47 22.76
C ARG A 41 37.81 -33.88 22.56
N LEU A 42 36.76 -34.71 22.62
CA LEU A 42 35.39 -34.24 22.49
C LEU A 42 34.98 -33.35 23.67
N ASN A 43 35.40 -33.67 24.90
CA ASN A 43 35.18 -32.80 26.07
C ASN A 43 35.93 -31.46 25.98
N GLN A 44 37.15 -31.43 25.44
CA GLN A 44 37.88 -30.17 25.18
C GLN A 44 37.20 -29.31 24.11
N ILE A 45 36.70 -29.93 23.04
CA ILE A 45 35.96 -29.21 21.99
C ILE A 45 34.65 -28.66 22.56
N THR A 46 33.93 -29.47 23.35
CA THR A 46 32.64 -29.08 23.94
C THR A 46 32.81 -27.98 24.99
N SER A 47 33.89 -28.00 25.79
CA SER A 47 34.18 -26.96 26.79
C SER A 47 34.69 -25.64 26.20
N ARG A 48 35.21 -25.64 24.97
CA ARG A 48 35.57 -24.42 24.23
C ARG A 48 34.36 -23.74 23.59
N ILE A 49 33.26 -24.47 23.39
CA ILE A 49 32.00 -23.90 22.87
C ILE A 49 31.25 -23.34 24.07
N ASN A 50 31.38 -22.02 24.28
CA ASN A 50 30.60 -21.31 25.29
C ASN A 50 29.15 -21.19 24.81
N PHE A 51 28.32 -22.17 25.16
CA PHE A 51 26.90 -22.19 24.79
C PHE A 51 26.11 -21.06 25.46
N GLU A 52 26.52 -20.57 26.64
CA GLU A 52 25.94 -19.36 27.24
C GLU A 52 26.15 -18.13 26.35
N ALA A 53 27.34 -17.93 25.77
CA ALA A 53 27.60 -16.79 24.87
C ALA A 53 26.77 -16.84 23.56
N LEU A 54 26.34 -18.02 23.12
CA LEU A 54 25.50 -18.21 21.94
C LEU A 54 24.01 -18.00 22.23
N ILE A 55 23.62 -18.09 23.50
CA ILE A 55 22.25 -17.91 23.99
C ILE A 55 22.05 -16.46 24.45
N ASP A 56 23.05 -15.85 25.09
CA ASP A 56 23.00 -14.47 25.60
C ASP A 56 22.99 -13.42 24.47
N SER A 57 23.54 -13.72 23.29
CA SER A 57 23.47 -12.83 22.12
C SER A 57 22.06 -12.68 21.53
N LYS A 58 21.04 -13.34 22.12
CA LYS A 58 19.61 -13.26 21.75
C LYS A 58 18.72 -12.62 22.82
N SER A 59 19.28 -12.16 23.95
CA SER A 59 18.47 -11.85 25.15
C SER A 59 18.05 -10.38 25.33
N ASP A 60 18.45 -9.45 24.46
CA ASP A 60 18.15 -8.02 24.64
C ASP A 60 16.89 -7.51 23.93
N GLU A 61 16.21 -8.30 23.08
CA GLU A 61 14.95 -7.85 22.43
C GLU A 61 13.66 -8.55 22.90
N ASN A 62 13.72 -9.56 23.79
CA ASN A 62 12.54 -10.38 24.14
C ASN A 62 12.31 -10.57 25.66
N LYS A 63 12.48 -9.53 26.48
CA LYS A 63 12.22 -9.63 27.94
C LYS A 63 10.78 -9.38 28.41
N ASN A 64 9.78 -9.30 27.51
CA ASN A 64 8.41 -8.96 27.91
C ASN A 64 7.37 -10.10 27.81
N LEU A 65 7.77 -11.37 27.65
CA LEU A 65 6.79 -12.45 27.40
C LEU A 65 6.95 -13.77 28.20
N GLU A 66 7.78 -13.80 29.24
CA GLU A 66 7.95 -15.02 30.07
C GLU A 66 7.51 -14.81 31.53
N GLU A 67 6.25 -14.45 31.71
CA GLU A 67 5.50 -14.79 32.93
C GLU A 67 4.12 -15.28 32.48
N ILE A 68 4.01 -16.56 32.10
CA ILE A 68 2.85 -17.45 32.18
C ILE A 68 3.35 -18.79 31.63
N GLN A 69 3.89 -19.65 32.50
CA GLN A 69 3.93 -21.10 32.30
C GLN A 69 4.45 -21.79 33.56
N ASN A 70 3.54 -22.10 34.48
CA ASN A 70 3.63 -23.24 35.39
C ASN A 70 2.26 -23.92 35.35
N ASP A 71 2.14 -24.94 34.51
CA ASP A 71 1.78 -26.29 34.95
C ASP A 71 1.46 -27.19 33.76
N ASN A 72 2.13 -28.34 33.76
CA ASN A 72 2.05 -29.41 32.79
C ASN A 72 0.65 -30.04 32.77
N GLN A 73 0.00 -30.07 31.60
CA GLN A 73 -0.67 -31.25 30.98
C GLN A 73 -1.60 -30.83 29.84
N LYS A 74 -1.13 -30.95 28.58
CA LYS A 74 -1.89 -31.31 27.35
C LYS A 74 -1.04 -31.03 26.10
N VAL A 75 -0.33 -32.05 25.62
CA VAL A 75 0.61 -31.95 24.48
C VAL A 75 -0.04 -32.22 23.10
N GLU A 76 -1.35 -32.47 22.99
CA GLU A 76 -1.97 -32.81 21.69
C GLU A 76 -2.87 -31.74 21.06
N GLN A 77 -2.90 -30.49 21.56
CA GLN A 77 -3.71 -29.41 20.96
C GLN A 77 -2.92 -28.19 20.44
N MET A 78 -1.59 -28.19 20.50
CA MET A 78 -0.79 -27.01 20.14
C MET A 78 -0.54 -26.76 18.65
N ASN A 79 -0.84 -27.71 17.74
CA ASN A 79 -0.59 -27.49 16.30
C ASN A 79 -1.72 -26.73 15.57
N ALA A 80 -2.83 -26.39 16.24
CA ALA A 80 -3.93 -25.63 15.63
C ALA A 80 -3.89 -24.12 15.94
N ASN A 81 -3.20 -23.68 17.01
CA ASN A 81 -3.29 -22.30 17.51
C ASN A 81 -2.09 -21.39 17.18
N LEU A 82 -1.05 -21.89 16.51
CA LEU A 82 0.04 -21.04 15.99
C LEU A 82 -0.34 -20.27 14.71
N ASN A 83 -1.52 -20.50 14.13
CA ASN A 83 -2.01 -19.78 12.95
C ASN A 83 -2.66 -18.42 13.26
N ASN A 84 -2.77 -18.02 14.54
CA ASN A 84 -3.45 -16.79 14.94
C ASN A 84 -2.51 -15.65 15.40
N LEU A 85 -1.19 -15.85 15.39
CA LEU A 85 -0.28 -14.71 15.37
C LEU A 85 -0.26 -14.18 13.94
N GLN A 86 -1.04 -13.13 13.72
CA GLN A 86 -1.13 -12.39 12.47
C GLN A 86 0.19 -11.64 12.21
N ILE A 87 1.28 -12.39 12.04
CA ILE A 87 2.53 -11.90 11.47
C ILE A 87 2.14 -11.31 10.11
N GLN A 88 2.46 -10.04 9.88
CA GLN A 88 2.09 -9.40 8.63
C GLN A 88 2.64 -10.24 7.47
N PRO A 89 1.87 -10.45 6.38
CA PRO A 89 2.28 -11.33 5.28
C PRO A 89 3.68 -10.99 4.74
N LEU A 90 4.09 -9.72 4.82
CA LEU A 90 5.42 -9.25 4.45
C LEU A 90 6.54 -9.76 5.38
N GLU A 91 6.32 -9.79 6.70
CA GLU A 91 7.31 -10.27 7.68
C GLU A 91 7.54 -11.77 7.52
N ARG A 92 6.47 -12.53 7.26
CA ARG A 92 6.58 -13.96 6.95
C ARG A 92 7.39 -14.20 5.67
N ILE A 93 7.18 -13.39 4.63
CA ILE A 93 7.97 -13.47 3.40
C ILE A 93 9.45 -13.14 3.69
N LYS A 94 9.72 -12.06 4.43
CA LYS A 94 11.09 -11.67 4.82
C LYS A 94 11.79 -12.78 5.60
N TYR A 95 11.10 -13.37 6.58
CA TYR A 95 11.62 -14.46 7.39
C TYR A 95 11.96 -15.70 6.55
N ASN A 96 11.05 -16.11 5.66
CA ASN A 96 11.29 -17.24 4.77
C ASN A 96 12.46 -16.99 3.80
N LEU A 97 12.57 -15.76 3.26
CA LEU A 97 13.67 -15.38 2.38
C LEU A 97 15.00 -15.34 3.14
N TYR A 98 15.00 -14.88 4.38
CA TYR A 98 16.19 -14.87 5.23
C TYR A 98 16.72 -16.29 5.49
N HIS A 99 15.85 -17.24 5.84
CA HIS A 99 16.27 -18.64 6.01
C HIS A 99 16.79 -19.26 4.71
N ALA A 100 16.11 -19.02 3.59
CA ALA A 100 16.60 -19.45 2.29
C ALA A 100 17.98 -18.85 1.96
N GLN A 101 18.22 -17.59 2.31
CA GLN A 101 19.52 -16.94 2.15
C GLN A 101 20.59 -17.62 3.02
N GLN A 102 20.30 -17.89 4.31
CA GLN A 102 21.23 -18.56 5.22
C GLN A 102 21.61 -19.97 4.73
N GLU A 103 20.66 -20.74 4.21
CA GLU A 103 20.93 -22.06 3.62
C GLU A 103 21.84 -21.97 2.38
N ILE A 104 21.61 -20.96 1.54
CA ILE A 104 22.44 -20.69 0.36
C ILE A 104 23.85 -20.26 0.78
N GLU A 105 23.98 -19.35 1.76
CA GLU A 105 25.25 -18.89 2.29
C GLU A 105 26.07 -20.03 2.90
N LEU A 106 25.46 -20.87 3.73
CA LEU A 106 26.11 -22.05 4.29
C LEU A 106 26.60 -23.00 3.17
N SER A 107 25.78 -23.23 2.16
CA SER A 107 26.15 -24.06 1.01
C SER A 107 27.33 -23.47 0.24
N LEU A 108 27.36 -22.15 0.06
CA LEU A 108 28.43 -21.41 -0.60
C LEU A 108 29.73 -21.48 0.20
N ASP A 109 29.66 -21.33 1.52
CA ASP A 109 30.79 -21.45 2.44
C ASP A 109 31.42 -22.85 2.39
N ILE A 110 30.59 -23.90 2.36
CA ILE A 110 31.06 -25.28 2.21
C ILE A 110 31.79 -25.46 0.87
N ILE A 111 31.23 -24.95 -0.23
CA ILE A 111 31.85 -25.01 -1.56
C ILE A 111 33.17 -24.22 -1.58
N ASN A 112 33.21 -23.04 -0.98
CA ASN A 112 34.42 -22.22 -0.92
C ASN A 112 35.53 -22.93 -0.11
N ARG A 113 35.19 -23.52 1.04
CA ARG A 113 36.13 -24.32 1.83
C ARG A 113 36.67 -25.53 1.06
N LEU A 114 35.83 -26.21 0.29
CA LEU A 114 36.26 -27.29 -0.62
C LEU A 114 37.21 -26.82 -1.73
N ILE A 115 36.93 -25.67 -2.33
CA ILE A 115 37.80 -25.09 -3.37
C ILE A 115 39.16 -24.73 -2.74
N MET A 116 39.17 -24.21 -1.52
CA MET A 116 40.42 -23.91 -0.80
C MET A 116 41.22 -25.18 -0.46
N THR A 117 40.60 -26.27 -0.01
CA THR A 117 41.34 -27.54 0.23
C THR A 117 41.92 -28.16 -1.05
N SER A 118 41.17 -28.11 -2.15
CA SER A 118 41.64 -28.66 -3.44
C SER A 118 42.79 -27.84 -4.04
N THR A 119 42.76 -26.52 -3.92
CA THR A 119 43.80 -25.63 -4.47
C THR A 119 45.05 -25.51 -3.60
N ALA A 120 44.91 -25.58 -2.27
CA ALA A 120 46.05 -25.58 -1.34
C ALA A 120 46.92 -26.85 -1.49
N ASN A 121 46.30 -28.02 -1.67
CA ASN A 121 47.02 -29.27 -1.91
C ASN A 121 47.57 -29.39 -3.35
N GLY A 122 47.00 -28.66 -4.32
CA GLY A 122 47.53 -28.57 -5.68
C GLY A 122 48.86 -27.82 -5.78
N ARG A 123 49.13 -26.86 -4.89
CA ARG A 123 50.41 -26.10 -4.90
C ARG A 123 51.63 -26.90 -4.43
N LYS A 124 51.44 -27.98 -3.66
CA LYS A 124 52.56 -28.88 -3.29
C LYS A 124 52.96 -29.85 -4.42
N ARG A 125 52.13 -30.09 -5.43
CA ARG A 125 52.50 -30.92 -6.60
C ARG A 125 53.04 -30.15 -7.81
N VAL A 126 52.74 -28.86 -7.96
CA VAL A 126 53.23 -28.06 -9.09
C VAL A 126 54.61 -27.42 -8.83
N HIS A 127 55.06 -27.35 -7.57
CA HIS A 127 56.39 -26.80 -7.26
C HIS A 127 57.58 -27.76 -7.46
N GLN A 128 57.36 -29.00 -7.94
CA GLN A 128 58.46 -29.92 -8.26
C GLN A 128 58.69 -30.12 -9.77
N GLU A 129 57.79 -29.68 -10.65
CA GLU A 129 57.97 -29.83 -12.11
C GLU A 129 58.13 -28.51 -12.90
N ASN A 130 57.94 -27.34 -12.28
CA ASN A 130 58.03 -26.05 -12.99
C ASN A 130 59.23 -25.17 -12.62
N SER A 131 60.38 -25.78 -12.35
CA SER A 131 61.67 -25.07 -12.25
C SER A 131 62.40 -24.92 -13.59
N ARG A 132 61.70 -24.94 -14.74
CA ARG A 132 62.41 -24.77 -16.02
C ARG A 132 61.81 -23.93 -17.13
N ASN A 133 60.58 -23.42 -17.07
CA ASN A 133 60.11 -22.51 -18.12
C ASN A 133 59.13 -21.45 -17.58
N GLN A 134 59.67 -20.33 -17.10
CA GLN A 134 58.95 -19.06 -17.02
C GLN A 134 59.53 -18.10 -18.06
N LEU A 135 58.87 -18.00 -19.20
CA LEU A 135 58.79 -16.75 -19.95
C LEU A 135 57.47 -16.76 -20.75
N PHE A 136 56.85 -15.59 -20.83
CA PHE A 136 55.60 -15.25 -21.54
C PHE A 136 54.29 -15.26 -20.75
N LYS A 137 54.08 -14.11 -20.08
CA LYS A 137 52.90 -13.24 -20.13
C LYS A 137 51.69 -13.78 -20.91
N SER A 138 50.52 -13.82 -20.27
CA SER A 138 49.34 -13.06 -20.75
C SER A 138 48.14 -13.09 -19.78
N LYS A 139 47.46 -11.93 -19.76
CA LYS A 139 46.03 -11.70 -19.48
C LYS A 139 45.51 -11.75 -18.04
N ASN A 140 45.57 -10.56 -17.41
CA ASN A 140 44.50 -10.09 -16.52
C ASN A 140 43.22 -9.91 -17.33
N LEU A 141 42.19 -10.70 -17.03
CA LEU A 141 40.80 -10.24 -16.93
C LEU A 141 39.97 -11.39 -16.34
N LEU A 142 39.11 -11.05 -15.38
CA LEU A 142 38.08 -11.91 -14.77
C LEU A 142 38.53 -12.86 -13.65
N ASN A 143 38.71 -12.29 -12.45
CA ASN A 143 38.43 -12.98 -11.19
C ASN A 143 37.79 -11.97 -10.23
N GLN A 144 36.48 -11.75 -10.38
CA GLN A 144 35.68 -11.22 -9.29
C GLN A 144 35.46 -12.37 -8.30
N THR A 145 36.29 -12.39 -7.26
CA THR A 145 36.02 -13.15 -6.05
C THR A 145 34.78 -12.58 -5.39
N SER A 146 33.70 -13.35 -5.39
CA SER A 146 32.55 -13.19 -4.51
C SER A 146 32.99 -13.45 -3.06
N GLN A 147 33.63 -12.46 -2.45
CA GLN A 147 33.82 -12.38 -1.01
C GLN A 147 32.76 -11.42 -0.45
N THR A 148 31.82 -11.97 0.31
CA THR A 148 30.91 -11.21 1.15
C THR A 148 31.75 -10.44 2.19
N PRO A 149 31.66 -9.09 2.23
CA PRO A 149 32.51 -8.28 3.08
C PRO A 149 31.82 -8.11 4.44
N ASN A 150 31.89 -9.11 5.34
CA ASN A 150 31.67 -8.80 6.77
C ASN A 150 32.08 -9.86 7.81
N THR A 151 32.68 -10.99 7.43
CA THR A 151 33.22 -11.91 8.43
C THR A 151 34.64 -11.50 8.78
N GLN A 152 34.82 -11.03 10.02
CA GLN A 152 36.14 -10.80 10.63
C GLN A 152 37.07 -11.97 10.31
N VAL A 153 38.21 -11.64 9.71
CA VAL A 153 39.25 -12.59 9.33
C VAL A 153 39.89 -13.16 10.59
N GLN A 154 39.28 -14.20 11.17
CA GLN A 154 40.00 -15.10 12.07
C GLN A 154 41.01 -15.88 11.23
N LYS A 155 42.28 -15.72 11.61
CA LYS A 155 43.43 -16.39 11.00
C LYS A 155 43.21 -17.90 10.95
N LYS A 156 43.29 -18.43 9.73
CA LYS A 156 43.73 -19.77 9.33
C LYS A 156 43.50 -20.89 10.35
N ASN A 157 42.30 -21.45 10.36
CA ASN A 157 42.16 -22.89 10.56
C ASN A 157 42.07 -23.52 9.17
N GLU A 158 43.08 -24.32 8.82
CA GLU A 158 43.09 -25.07 7.57
C GLU A 158 41.86 -25.98 7.54
N SER A 159 41.17 -25.96 6.40
CA SER A 159 39.88 -26.63 6.23
C SER A 159 40.03 -28.15 6.29
N ASN A 160 39.48 -28.77 7.35
CA ASN A 160 39.40 -30.22 7.57
C ASN A 160 38.43 -30.97 6.64
N ILE A 161 37.93 -30.32 5.58
CA ILE A 161 36.91 -30.88 4.71
C ILE A 161 37.57 -31.46 3.45
N ARG A 162 37.74 -32.77 3.43
CA ARG A 162 38.39 -33.51 2.36
C ARG A 162 37.38 -34.15 1.42
N LEU A 163 37.81 -34.30 0.18
CA LEU A 163 37.04 -34.89 -0.90
C LEU A 163 37.47 -36.34 -1.08
N SER A 164 36.63 -37.28 -0.66
CA SER A 164 36.87 -38.70 -0.86
C SER A 164 35.95 -39.24 -1.96
N TYR A 165 36.54 -39.99 -2.90
CA TYR A 165 35.80 -40.65 -3.96
C TYR A 165 35.13 -41.89 -3.40
N ILE A 166 33.81 -41.83 -3.23
CA ILE A 166 33.00 -42.97 -2.84
C ILE A 166 32.04 -43.28 -3.98
N ASN A 167 32.03 -44.55 -4.42
CA ASN A 167 31.04 -45.02 -5.38
C ASN A 167 29.64 -44.75 -4.83
N LYS A 168 28.76 -44.14 -5.63
CA LYS A 168 27.36 -43.90 -5.22
C LYS A 168 26.83 -45.20 -4.63
N PRO A 169 26.29 -45.21 -3.39
CA PRO A 169 25.55 -46.37 -2.94
C PRO A 169 24.48 -46.58 -3.99
N LYS A 170 24.53 -47.71 -4.70
CA LYS A 170 23.48 -48.07 -5.65
C LYS A 170 22.24 -48.21 -4.79
N LEU A 171 21.42 -47.15 -4.77
CA LEU A 171 20.08 -47.20 -4.20
C LEU A 171 19.42 -48.45 -4.78
N SER A 172 18.83 -49.25 -3.92
CA SER A 172 18.08 -50.42 -4.37
C SER A 172 17.10 -49.97 -5.45
N LEU A 173 16.90 -50.77 -6.50
CA LEU A 173 15.93 -50.46 -7.56
C LEU A 173 14.55 -50.13 -6.96
N LYS A 174 14.20 -50.78 -5.84
CA LYS A 174 13.01 -50.45 -5.05
C LYS A 174 13.03 -49.02 -4.50
N GLN A 175 14.12 -48.58 -3.88
CA GLN A 175 14.27 -47.22 -3.35
C GLN A 175 14.24 -46.16 -4.45
N GLN A 176 14.85 -46.45 -5.61
CA GLN A 176 14.80 -45.53 -6.75
C GLN A 176 13.38 -45.35 -7.29
N ILE A 177 12.61 -46.44 -7.35
CA ILE A 177 11.20 -46.40 -7.74
C ILE A 177 10.39 -45.58 -6.73
N GLU A 178 10.57 -45.82 -5.43
CA GLU A 178 9.88 -45.08 -4.37
C GLU A 178 10.21 -43.58 -4.40
N GLU A 179 11.49 -43.22 -4.58
CA GLU A 179 11.92 -41.81 -4.69
C GLU A 179 11.32 -41.14 -5.93
N CYS A 180 11.30 -41.84 -7.08
CA CYS A 180 10.67 -41.35 -8.30
C CYS A 180 9.15 -41.18 -8.13
N GLN A 181 8.48 -42.12 -7.48
CA GLN A 181 7.05 -42.04 -7.19
C GLN A 181 6.73 -40.88 -6.24
N LEU A 182 7.57 -40.65 -5.23
CA LEU A 182 7.43 -39.52 -4.31
C LEU A 182 7.60 -38.18 -5.04
N LYS A 183 8.64 -38.03 -5.88
CA LYS A 183 8.84 -36.82 -6.70
C LYS A 183 7.68 -36.56 -7.65
N LEU A 184 7.18 -37.61 -8.29
CA LEU A 184 6.07 -37.51 -9.22
C LEU A 184 4.75 -37.16 -8.51
N SER A 185 4.48 -37.73 -7.34
CA SER A 185 3.29 -37.42 -6.54
C SER A 185 3.34 -35.99 -5.97
N ALA A 186 4.49 -35.55 -5.47
CA ALA A 186 4.72 -34.17 -5.03
C ALA A 186 4.48 -33.18 -6.19
N LYS A 187 5.06 -33.45 -7.37
CA LYS A 187 4.86 -32.61 -8.56
C LYS A 187 3.39 -32.56 -8.98
N LYS A 188 2.68 -33.69 -8.99
CA LYS A 188 1.23 -33.73 -9.28
C LYS A 188 0.43 -32.91 -8.27
N LYS A 189 0.75 -32.99 -6.97
CA LYS A 189 0.09 -32.21 -5.92
C LYS A 189 0.33 -30.70 -6.09
N HIS A 190 1.56 -30.30 -6.40
CA HIS A 190 1.90 -28.90 -6.69
C HIS A 190 1.17 -28.36 -7.92
N LEU A 191 1.09 -29.15 -9.01
CA LEU A 191 0.34 -28.74 -10.21
C LEU A 191 -1.16 -28.58 -9.92
N ARG A 192 -1.76 -29.48 -9.15
CA ARG A 192 -3.16 -29.35 -8.72
C ARG A 192 -3.37 -28.10 -7.86
N HIS A 193 -2.45 -27.81 -6.96
CA HIS A 193 -2.52 -26.62 -6.11
C HIS A 193 -2.39 -25.33 -6.93
N ALA A 194 -1.42 -25.26 -7.86
CA ALA A 194 -1.27 -24.14 -8.77
C ALA A 194 -2.51 -23.94 -9.64
N SER A 195 -3.09 -25.02 -10.18
CA SER A 195 -4.35 -24.96 -10.94
C SER A 195 -5.51 -24.44 -10.09
N LYS A 196 -5.60 -24.84 -8.82
CA LYS A 196 -6.64 -24.36 -7.91
C LYS A 196 -6.49 -22.85 -7.66
N ILE A 197 -5.28 -22.38 -7.37
CA ILE A 197 -5.00 -20.94 -7.20
C ILE A 197 -5.37 -20.16 -8.46
N LEU A 198 -4.99 -20.65 -9.65
CA LEU A 198 -5.32 -19.98 -10.91
C LEU A 198 -6.82 -19.88 -11.15
N LEU A 199 -7.59 -20.90 -10.76
CA LEU A 199 -9.06 -20.87 -10.85
C LEU A 199 -9.67 -19.88 -9.85
N GLU A 200 -9.19 -19.86 -8.61
CA GLU A 200 -9.63 -18.90 -7.59
C GLU A 200 -9.33 -17.44 -8.02
N GLU A 201 -8.14 -17.19 -8.55
CA GLU A 201 -7.76 -15.87 -9.07
C GLU A 201 -8.54 -15.49 -10.33
N HIS A 202 -8.89 -16.47 -11.19
CA HIS A 202 -9.74 -16.22 -12.35
C HIS A 202 -11.13 -15.71 -11.93
N GLU A 203 -11.76 -16.37 -10.96
CA GLU A 203 -13.05 -15.93 -10.40
C GLU A 203 -12.94 -14.55 -9.74
N ASN A 204 -11.84 -14.28 -9.03
CA ASN A 204 -11.59 -12.95 -8.46
C ASN A 204 -11.47 -11.87 -9.53
N ILE A 205 -10.78 -12.14 -10.63
CA ILE A 205 -10.64 -11.21 -11.76
C ILE A 205 -11.99 -10.99 -12.46
N LEU A 206 -12.79 -12.03 -12.65
CA LEU A 206 -14.13 -11.90 -13.21
C LEU A 206 -15.02 -10.99 -12.34
N ASN A 207 -15.00 -11.19 -11.02
CA ASN A 207 -15.73 -10.33 -10.09
C ASN A 207 -15.27 -8.86 -10.17
N ILE A 208 -13.96 -8.61 -10.28
CA ILE A 208 -13.42 -7.25 -10.47
C ILE A 208 -13.86 -6.66 -11.81
N LEU A 209 -13.89 -7.48 -12.86
CA LEU A 209 -14.33 -7.07 -14.19
C LEU A 209 -15.81 -6.69 -14.17
N ASP A 210 -16.67 -7.47 -13.53
CA ASP A 210 -18.10 -7.20 -13.42
C ASP A 210 -18.39 -5.89 -12.68
N VAL A 211 -17.67 -5.62 -11.58
CA VAL A 211 -17.76 -4.34 -10.85
C VAL A 211 -17.30 -3.18 -11.74
N SER A 212 -16.22 -3.39 -12.49
CA SER A 212 -15.67 -2.38 -13.41
C SER A 212 -16.63 -2.11 -14.56
N GLN A 213 -17.24 -3.15 -15.13
CA GLN A 213 -18.19 -3.06 -16.23
C GLN A 213 -19.47 -2.35 -15.79
N ALA A 214 -20.01 -2.68 -14.62
CA ALA A 214 -21.15 -1.97 -14.04
C ALA A 214 -20.83 -0.47 -13.87
N PHE A 215 -19.61 -0.13 -13.42
CA PHE A 215 -19.20 1.27 -13.32
C PHE A 215 -19.12 1.96 -14.68
N TYR A 216 -18.40 1.40 -15.66
CA TYR A 216 -18.15 2.08 -16.93
C TYR A 216 -19.38 2.13 -17.85
N ASN A 217 -20.17 1.05 -17.89
CA ASN A 217 -21.29 0.95 -18.80
C ASN A 217 -22.53 1.67 -18.27
N GLU A 218 -22.81 1.58 -16.97
CA GLU A 218 -24.03 2.17 -16.41
C GLU A 218 -23.74 3.57 -15.86
N GLN A 219 -22.86 3.68 -14.87
CA GLN A 219 -22.73 4.92 -14.11
C GLN A 219 -21.89 5.98 -14.80
N ALA A 220 -20.72 5.62 -15.32
CA ALA A 220 -19.82 6.58 -15.97
C ALA A 220 -20.46 7.16 -17.24
N PHE A 221 -21.24 6.35 -17.95
CA PHE A 221 -22.00 6.80 -19.11
C PHE A 221 -23.09 7.80 -18.72
N ILE A 222 -23.92 7.48 -17.72
CA ILE A 222 -24.95 8.40 -17.19
C ILE A 222 -24.32 9.72 -16.71
N LEU A 223 -23.19 9.65 -16.00
CA LEU A 223 -22.48 10.84 -15.54
C LEU A 223 -22.00 11.71 -16.71
N ARG A 224 -21.41 11.10 -17.74
CA ARG A 224 -20.95 11.82 -18.94
C ARG A 224 -22.10 12.40 -19.76
N GLN A 225 -23.23 11.68 -19.88
CA GLN A 225 -24.43 12.19 -20.53
C GLN A 225 -24.94 13.47 -19.84
N ASN A 226 -24.80 13.55 -18.52
CA ASN A 226 -25.12 14.73 -17.72
C ASN A 226 -23.97 15.76 -17.65
N ASN A 227 -22.99 15.69 -18.56
CA ASN A 227 -21.84 16.58 -18.65
C ASN A 227 -20.95 16.65 -17.40
N TRP A 228 -20.95 15.62 -16.55
CA TRP A 228 -20.01 15.54 -15.44
C TRP A 228 -18.61 15.18 -15.93
N ILE A 229 -17.63 15.98 -15.51
CA ILE A 229 -16.22 15.78 -15.89
C ILE A 229 -15.60 14.74 -14.95
N ILE A 230 -15.34 13.56 -15.50
CA ILE A 230 -14.64 12.49 -14.81
C ILE A 230 -13.14 12.62 -15.08
N GLN A 231 -12.35 12.82 -14.03
CA GLN A 231 -10.90 12.97 -14.09
C GLN A 231 -10.20 11.79 -13.43
N LEU A 232 -9.11 11.31 -14.03
CA LEU A 232 -8.21 10.34 -13.43
C LEU A 232 -7.01 11.10 -12.86
N LYS A 233 -6.77 11.00 -11.55
CA LYS A 233 -5.58 11.58 -10.92
C LYS A 233 -4.81 10.51 -10.17
N ASN A 234 -3.49 10.60 -10.23
CA ASN A 234 -2.62 9.79 -9.39
C ASN A 234 -2.72 10.33 -7.96
N ARG A 235 -3.03 9.46 -7.00
CA ARG A 235 -2.98 9.84 -5.60
C ARG A 235 -1.50 10.00 -5.20
N PRO A 236 -1.07 11.12 -4.60
CA PRO A 236 0.31 11.29 -4.18
C PRO A 236 0.70 10.15 -3.23
N GLY A 237 1.80 9.47 -3.52
CA GLY A 237 2.28 8.32 -2.74
C GLY A 237 1.65 6.96 -3.08
N MET A 238 0.74 6.87 -4.05
CA MET A 238 0.19 5.60 -4.52
C MET A 238 0.27 5.49 -6.05
N PHE A 239 0.70 4.33 -6.55
CA PHE A 239 0.68 4.00 -7.98
C PHE A 239 -0.73 3.73 -8.53
N GLN A 240 -1.77 3.94 -7.71
CA GLN A 240 -3.16 3.73 -8.11
C GLN A 240 -3.76 5.04 -8.64
N LYS A 241 -4.26 4.95 -9.88
CA LYS A 241 -5.12 5.98 -10.48
C LYS A 241 -6.47 5.95 -9.79
N VAL A 242 -6.89 7.08 -9.25
CA VAL A 242 -8.19 7.24 -8.63
C VAL A 242 -9.05 8.10 -9.55
N THR A 243 -10.31 7.73 -9.68
CA THR A 243 -11.30 8.44 -10.47
C THR A 243 -12.01 9.47 -9.59
N PHE A 244 -12.08 10.70 -10.07
CA PHE A 244 -12.67 11.83 -9.40
C PHE A 244 -13.70 12.53 -10.29
N ILE A 245 -14.69 13.14 -9.66
CA ILE A 245 -15.67 14.01 -10.33
C ILE A 245 -15.50 15.41 -9.73
N ASP A 246 -15.26 16.39 -10.59
CA ASP A 246 -15.29 17.79 -10.17
C ASP A 246 -16.72 18.29 -10.23
N TYR A 247 -17.30 18.58 -9.06
CA TYR A 247 -18.62 19.18 -8.91
C TYR A 247 -18.56 20.63 -8.44
N SER A 248 -17.38 21.24 -8.46
CA SER A 248 -17.20 22.66 -8.13
C SER A 248 -17.70 23.57 -9.26
N TYR A 249 -17.98 24.82 -8.91
CA TYR A 249 -18.35 25.86 -9.87
C TYR A 249 -17.13 26.59 -10.47
N ARG A 250 -15.94 25.98 -10.45
CA ARG A 250 -14.70 26.61 -10.95
C ARG A 250 -14.82 26.99 -12.43
N TYR A 251 -15.34 26.09 -13.26
CA TYR A 251 -15.61 26.34 -14.67
C TYR A 251 -16.71 27.40 -14.90
N ALA A 252 -17.56 27.62 -13.91
CA ALA A 252 -18.57 28.68 -13.92
C ALA A 252 -18.03 30.03 -13.37
N GLY A 253 -16.73 30.15 -13.07
CA GLY A 253 -16.14 31.39 -12.57
C GLY A 253 -16.26 31.59 -11.05
N SER A 254 -16.52 30.52 -10.29
CA SER A 254 -16.39 30.54 -8.83
C SER A 254 -14.92 30.64 -8.44
N GLU A 255 -14.63 31.54 -7.50
CA GLU A 255 -13.31 31.69 -6.85
C GLU A 255 -13.27 30.98 -5.49
N PHE A 256 -14.27 30.16 -5.21
CA PHE A 256 -14.38 29.49 -3.93
C PHE A 256 -13.28 28.43 -3.77
N LYS A 257 -12.46 28.59 -2.73
CA LYS A 257 -11.27 27.76 -2.50
C LYS A 257 -11.57 26.32 -2.09
N GLU A 258 -12.77 26.05 -1.57
CA GLU A 258 -13.14 24.71 -1.11
C GLU A 258 -13.12 23.70 -2.27
N MET A 259 -12.63 22.50 -2.00
CA MET A 259 -12.47 21.47 -3.04
C MET A 259 -13.81 20.77 -3.28
N GLY A 260 -14.44 21.05 -4.42
CA GLY A 260 -15.60 20.29 -4.90
C GLY A 260 -15.22 19.07 -5.70
N ILE A 261 -14.46 18.15 -5.10
CA ILE A 261 -14.01 16.93 -5.78
C ILE A 261 -14.56 15.72 -5.04
N ALA A 262 -15.33 14.90 -5.76
CA ALA A 262 -15.84 13.63 -5.26
C ALA A 262 -14.92 12.51 -5.72
N GLN A 263 -14.48 11.65 -4.81
CA GLN A 263 -13.75 10.44 -5.19
C GLN A 263 -14.73 9.29 -5.41
N ILE A 264 -14.60 8.61 -6.55
CA ILE A 264 -15.38 7.40 -6.82
C ILE A 264 -14.62 6.22 -6.23
N SER A 265 -15.24 5.53 -5.27
CA SER A 265 -14.72 4.28 -4.72
C SER A 265 -15.52 3.09 -5.23
N GLN A 266 -14.84 2.11 -5.81
CA GLN A 266 -15.43 0.85 -6.24
C GLN A 266 -15.24 -0.15 -5.11
N ASN A 267 -16.32 -0.71 -4.59
CA ASN A 267 -16.23 -1.71 -3.53
C ASN A 267 -15.89 -3.07 -4.15
N ARG A 268 -14.60 -3.41 -4.16
CA ARG A 268 -14.10 -4.65 -4.78
C ARG A 268 -14.25 -5.88 -3.88
N HIS A 269 -14.47 -5.69 -2.58
CA HIS A 269 -14.31 -6.76 -1.58
C HIS A 269 -15.64 -7.33 -1.03
N ASN A 270 -16.78 -6.67 -1.24
CA ASN A 270 -18.03 -7.05 -0.56
C ASN A 270 -19.02 -7.93 -1.37
N LEU A 271 -18.64 -8.50 -2.52
CA LEU A 271 -19.59 -9.33 -3.29
C LEU A 271 -19.88 -10.73 -2.68
N GLY A 272 -19.17 -11.14 -1.62
CA GLY A 272 -19.25 -12.51 -1.08
C GLY A 272 -20.30 -12.75 0.02
N THR A 273 -20.77 -11.71 0.70
CA THR A 273 -21.77 -11.85 1.76
C THR A 273 -23.18 -11.75 1.18
N LYS A 274 -23.82 -12.90 1.00
CA LYS A 274 -25.19 -13.07 0.47
C LYS A 274 -26.30 -12.47 1.36
N ASP A 275 -25.94 -11.75 2.41
CA ASP A 275 -26.91 -11.04 3.25
C ASP A 275 -27.26 -9.74 2.55
N GLY A 276 -28.36 -9.77 1.79
CA GLY A 276 -28.85 -8.73 0.90
C GLY A 276 -29.26 -7.44 1.61
N ASN A 277 -28.30 -6.73 2.18
CA ASN A 277 -28.50 -5.38 2.65
C ASN A 277 -28.35 -4.41 1.46
N ILE A 278 -29.41 -3.66 1.19
CA ILE A 278 -29.62 -2.80 0.00
C ILE A 278 -28.58 -1.67 -0.11
N ASP A 279 -27.79 -1.42 0.93
CA ASP A 279 -26.78 -0.37 1.02
C ASP A 279 -25.38 -0.74 0.47
N ASP A 280 -25.19 -1.97 -0.02
CA ASP A 280 -23.97 -2.36 -0.72
C ASP A 280 -24.01 -2.03 -2.21
N GLN A 281 -24.22 -0.74 -2.50
CA GLN A 281 -23.96 -0.20 -3.83
C GLN A 281 -22.51 -0.52 -4.23
N LYS A 282 -22.34 -1.16 -5.40
CA LYS A 282 -21.04 -1.53 -5.99
C LYS A 282 -20.08 -0.33 -6.09
N ILE A 283 -20.64 0.87 -6.22
CA ILE A 283 -19.91 2.14 -6.31
C ILE A 283 -20.41 3.07 -5.21
N LYS A 284 -19.47 3.63 -4.44
CA LYS A 284 -19.73 4.61 -3.37
C LYS A 284 -18.96 5.89 -3.67
N LEU A 285 -19.64 7.04 -3.56
CA LEU A 285 -18.98 8.34 -3.64
C LEU A 285 -18.43 8.76 -2.27
N LEU A 286 -17.15 9.10 -2.24
CA LEU A 286 -16.51 9.73 -1.10
C LEU A 286 -16.57 11.25 -1.30
N LEU A 287 -17.57 11.85 -0.66
CA LEU A 287 -17.86 13.27 -0.71
C LEU A 287 -17.41 13.95 0.59
N PRO A 288 -16.70 15.08 0.53
CA PRO A 288 -16.45 15.90 1.72
C PRO A 288 -17.75 16.55 2.25
N HIS A 289 -18.74 16.76 1.38
CA HIS A 289 -20.01 17.43 1.71
C HIS A 289 -21.20 16.46 1.66
N LYS A 290 -21.22 15.46 2.56
CA LYS A 290 -22.28 14.43 2.58
C LYS A 290 -23.67 14.96 2.93
N LYS A 291 -23.75 16.08 3.66
CA LYS A 291 -25.02 16.62 4.14
C LYS A 291 -25.34 17.91 3.39
N LYS A 292 -26.56 17.98 2.86
CA LYS A 292 -27.07 19.16 2.14
C LYS A 292 -27.11 20.36 3.07
N LYS A 293 -26.36 21.42 2.74
CA LYS A 293 -26.46 22.72 3.44
C LYS A 293 -27.09 23.77 2.54
N VAL A 294 -27.96 24.58 3.12
CA VAL A 294 -28.68 25.66 2.43
C VAL A 294 -28.60 26.92 3.29
N VAL A 295 -28.45 28.06 2.62
CA VAL A 295 -28.55 29.38 3.26
C VAL A 295 -30.00 29.82 3.24
N THR A 296 -30.60 29.98 4.40
CA THR A 296 -31.96 30.50 4.60
C THR A 296 -31.91 31.95 5.05
N VAL A 297 -32.96 32.69 4.71
CA VAL A 297 -33.10 34.11 5.09
C VAL A 297 -34.37 34.26 5.92
N GLU A 298 -34.23 34.81 7.12
CA GLU A 298 -35.34 35.07 8.02
C GLU A 298 -35.40 36.56 8.36
N ILE A 299 -36.57 37.16 8.23
CA ILE A 299 -36.85 38.51 8.74
C ILE A 299 -37.59 38.32 10.04
N ALA A 300 -36.98 38.58 11.19
CA ALA A 300 -37.55 38.39 12.52
C ALA A 300 -37.84 39.74 13.21
N SER A 301 -38.84 39.73 14.10
CA SER A 301 -39.06 40.84 15.04
C SER A 301 -38.28 40.57 16.32
N ASN A 302 -37.66 41.59 16.92
CA ASN A 302 -36.92 41.45 18.19
C ASN A 302 -37.76 40.83 19.32
N ALA A 303 -39.09 40.99 19.27
CA ALA A 303 -40.01 40.47 20.27
C ALA A 303 -40.44 39.00 20.05
N GLN A 304 -40.24 38.42 18.86
CA GLN A 304 -40.68 37.06 18.53
C GLN A 304 -39.63 36.35 17.68
N LEU A 305 -38.76 35.60 18.36
CA LEU A 305 -37.73 34.75 17.74
C LEU A 305 -38.24 33.35 17.36
N SER A 306 -39.55 33.09 17.47
CA SER A 306 -40.10 31.74 17.42
C SER A 306 -40.54 31.29 16.02
N SER A 307 -39.96 30.17 15.58
CA SER A 307 -40.51 29.18 14.64
C SER A 307 -41.00 29.72 13.29
N SER A 308 -40.18 30.46 12.55
CA SER A 308 -40.43 30.60 11.11
C SER A 308 -40.25 29.23 10.44
N LYS A 309 -41.23 28.80 9.63
CA LYS A 309 -41.01 27.68 8.71
C LYS A 309 -39.84 28.04 7.80
N ASP A 310 -38.91 27.10 7.59
CA ASP A 310 -37.78 27.31 6.69
C ASP A 310 -38.30 27.33 5.25
N VAL A 311 -38.62 28.52 4.75
CA VAL A 311 -39.06 28.72 3.38
C VAL A 311 -37.83 28.96 2.51
N TRP A 312 -37.62 28.05 1.57
CA TRP A 312 -36.53 28.07 0.61
C TRP A 312 -37.05 27.60 -0.73
N ALA A 313 -36.43 28.08 -1.81
CA ALA A 313 -36.73 27.57 -3.14
C ALA A 313 -36.26 26.11 -3.22
N SER A 314 -37.19 25.17 -3.35
CA SER A 314 -36.84 23.77 -3.60
C SER A 314 -36.08 23.68 -4.92
N TRP A 315 -34.98 22.96 -4.89
CA TRP A 315 -34.30 22.54 -6.11
C TRP A 315 -34.95 21.23 -6.53
N ASP A 316 -35.38 21.13 -7.77
CA ASP A 316 -36.04 19.94 -8.32
C ASP A 316 -35.02 18.80 -8.49
N ILE A 317 -34.73 18.09 -7.40
CA ILE A 317 -33.83 16.91 -7.35
C ILE A 317 -34.64 15.62 -7.13
N GLU A 318 -35.97 15.72 -6.97
CA GLU A 318 -36.81 14.60 -6.53
C GLU A 318 -37.02 13.55 -7.62
N ASP A 319 -36.92 13.92 -8.90
CA ASP A 319 -37.19 13.04 -10.05
C ASP A 319 -35.96 12.27 -10.55
N ILE A 320 -34.84 12.30 -9.83
CA ILE A 320 -33.60 11.66 -10.27
C ILE A 320 -33.48 10.26 -9.65
N ASP A 321 -33.76 9.24 -10.46
CA ASP A 321 -33.66 7.82 -10.06
C ASP A 321 -32.24 7.40 -9.66
N ASN A 322 -31.22 8.09 -10.17
CA ASN A 322 -29.83 7.74 -9.91
C ASN A 322 -29.32 8.37 -8.59
N THR A 323 -29.03 7.50 -7.62
CA THR A 323 -28.56 7.88 -6.27
C THR A 323 -27.26 8.67 -6.29
N ILE A 324 -26.33 8.35 -7.20
CA ILE A 324 -25.01 9.00 -7.32
C ILE A 324 -25.17 10.41 -7.88
N LEU A 325 -26.00 10.57 -8.92
CA LEU A 325 -26.33 11.89 -9.44
C LEU A 325 -27.00 12.76 -8.39
N LYS A 326 -27.95 12.20 -7.63
CA LYS A 326 -28.61 12.90 -6.52
C LYS A 326 -27.58 13.37 -5.47
N GLN A 327 -26.67 12.49 -5.04
CA GLN A 327 -25.61 12.85 -4.09
C GLN A 327 -24.66 13.94 -4.63
N LEU A 328 -24.31 13.89 -5.93
CA LEU A 328 -23.47 14.91 -6.55
C LEU A 328 -24.18 16.27 -6.61
N LEU A 329 -25.46 16.29 -6.98
CA LEU A 329 -26.26 17.52 -7.03
C LEU A 329 -26.47 18.12 -5.64
N GLU A 330 -26.76 17.31 -4.63
CA GLU A 330 -26.85 17.77 -3.24
C GLU A 330 -25.52 18.37 -2.75
N SER A 331 -24.40 17.74 -3.12
CA SER A 331 -23.05 18.25 -2.80
C SER A 331 -22.72 19.53 -3.54
N GLN A 332 -23.16 19.65 -4.81
CA GLN A 332 -22.99 20.83 -5.63
C GLN A 332 -23.78 22.01 -5.06
N ILE A 333 -25.04 21.81 -4.69
CA ILE A 333 -25.88 22.81 -4.02
C ILE A 333 -25.23 23.25 -2.70
N THR A 334 -24.68 22.31 -1.94
CA THR A 334 -23.98 22.61 -0.69
C THR A 334 -22.78 23.54 -0.92
N ILE A 335 -21.97 23.29 -1.96
CA ILE A 335 -20.85 24.18 -2.31
C ILE A 335 -21.35 25.56 -2.72
N PHE A 336 -22.42 25.63 -3.51
CA PHE A 336 -23.00 26.90 -3.93
C PHE A 336 -23.41 27.75 -2.72
N HIS A 337 -24.11 27.14 -1.76
CA HIS A 337 -24.56 27.82 -0.56
C HIS A 337 -23.42 28.14 0.42
N ASN A 338 -22.39 27.29 0.52
CA ASN A 338 -21.18 27.61 1.27
C ASN A 338 -20.45 28.84 0.68
N GLU A 339 -20.33 28.91 -0.65
CA GLU A 339 -19.76 30.08 -1.32
C GLU A 339 -20.61 31.32 -1.06
N LEU A 340 -21.93 31.21 -1.20
CA LEU A 340 -22.87 32.29 -0.92
C LEU A 340 -22.70 32.81 0.51
N TYR A 341 -22.71 31.90 1.49
CA TYR A 341 -22.56 32.25 2.90
C TYR A 341 -21.22 32.92 3.19
N LYS A 342 -20.12 32.39 2.64
CA LYS A 342 -18.79 33.00 2.80
C LYS A 342 -18.75 34.42 2.20
N ARG A 343 -19.40 34.64 1.06
CA ARG A 343 -19.52 35.99 0.50
C ARG A 343 -20.39 36.91 1.34
N LEU A 344 -21.47 36.41 1.92
CA LEU A 344 -22.28 37.19 2.86
C LEU A 344 -21.46 37.62 4.08
N ILE A 345 -20.62 36.74 4.63
CA ILE A 345 -19.69 37.09 5.71
C ILE A 345 -18.74 38.20 5.24
N ASN A 346 -18.09 38.03 4.09
CA ASN A 346 -17.15 39.01 3.57
C ASN A 346 -17.83 40.36 3.27
N ASP A 347 -19.02 40.36 2.68
CA ASP A 347 -19.80 41.56 2.38
C ASP A 347 -20.23 42.26 3.68
N ALA A 348 -20.61 41.50 4.71
CA ALA A 348 -21.02 42.03 6.01
C ALA A 348 -19.85 42.63 6.80
N GLN A 349 -18.66 42.02 6.72
CA GLN A 349 -17.43 42.52 7.35
C GLN A 349 -16.92 43.78 6.66
N ASN A 350 -16.95 43.85 5.33
CA ASN A 350 -16.45 45.00 4.57
C ASN A 350 -17.46 46.16 4.45
N SER A 351 -18.66 46.01 5.01
CA SER A 351 -19.70 47.03 4.94
C SER A 351 -19.60 48.02 6.10
N TYR A 352 -20.09 49.25 5.89
CA TYR A 352 -20.26 50.27 6.93
C TYR A 352 -21.09 49.81 8.14
N PHE A 353 -21.77 48.67 8.04
CA PHE A 353 -22.55 48.05 9.11
C PHE A 353 -21.74 47.22 10.11
N GLU A 354 -20.40 47.11 9.98
CA GLU A 354 -19.56 46.23 10.81
C GLU A 354 -19.84 46.35 12.32
N LYS A 355 -20.12 47.56 12.82
CA LYS A 355 -20.42 47.81 14.25
C LYS A 355 -21.79 47.29 14.71
N LYS A 356 -22.70 46.96 13.81
CA LYS A 356 -24.08 46.55 14.10
C LYS A 356 -24.40 45.11 13.69
N VAL A 357 -23.59 44.51 12.82
CA VAL A 357 -23.77 43.11 12.43
C VAL A 357 -23.27 42.20 13.54
N LYS A 358 -24.10 41.24 13.96
CA LYS A 358 -23.68 40.18 14.88
C LYS A 358 -23.40 38.92 14.06
N PHE A 359 -22.24 38.32 14.30
CA PHE A 359 -21.84 37.05 13.70
C PHE A 359 -21.94 35.94 14.73
N SER A 360 -22.50 34.81 14.33
CA SER A 360 -22.33 33.52 15.01
C SER A 360 -21.92 32.47 13.99
N GLU A 361 -21.54 31.28 14.46
CA GLU A 361 -20.94 30.23 13.62
C GLU A 361 -21.78 29.88 12.37
N ASN A 362 -23.10 29.84 12.51
CA ASN A 362 -24.03 29.48 11.45
C ASN A 362 -25.05 30.58 11.12
N MET A 363 -24.87 31.79 11.65
CA MET A 363 -25.87 32.86 11.49
C MET A 363 -25.24 34.25 11.43
N ILE A 364 -25.79 35.11 10.56
CA ILE A 364 -25.43 36.52 10.44
C ILE A 364 -26.68 37.33 10.73
N THR A 365 -26.59 38.29 11.64
CA THR A 365 -27.74 39.06 12.12
C THR A 365 -27.50 40.54 11.85
N ILE A 366 -28.34 41.14 11.00
CA ILE A 366 -28.28 42.55 10.59
C ILE A 366 -29.53 43.27 11.10
N PRO A 367 -29.40 44.26 12.00
CA PRO A 367 -30.55 45.06 12.43
C PRO A 367 -31.00 45.98 11.28
N LEU A 368 -32.27 45.91 10.91
CA LEU A 368 -32.86 46.78 9.89
C LEU A 368 -33.40 48.07 10.53
N ASN A 369 -34.30 47.93 11.50
CA ASN A 369 -34.93 49.00 12.30
C ASN A 369 -34.98 48.57 13.79
N ASN A 370 -35.43 49.43 14.70
CA ASN A 370 -35.48 49.16 16.16
C ASN A 370 -36.14 47.82 16.51
N ASP A 371 -37.12 47.37 15.72
CA ASP A 371 -37.90 46.18 16.02
C ASP A 371 -37.68 45.01 15.04
N LYS A 372 -36.92 45.20 13.95
CA LYS A 372 -36.78 44.19 12.89
C LYS A 372 -35.33 43.86 12.60
N VAL A 373 -35.06 42.57 12.45
CA VAL A 373 -33.74 42.01 12.24
C VAL A 373 -33.77 41.06 11.05
N LEU A 374 -32.76 41.18 10.19
CA LEU A 374 -32.51 40.27 9.10
C LEU A 374 -31.49 39.23 9.53
N ILE A 375 -31.84 37.96 9.39
CA ILE A 375 -31.05 36.83 9.84
C ILE A 375 -30.75 35.96 8.63
N PHE A 376 -29.46 35.77 8.33
CA PHE A 376 -29.01 34.77 7.37
C PHE A 376 -28.52 33.56 8.15
N ARG A 377 -29.00 32.36 7.85
CA ARG A 377 -28.58 31.14 8.53
C ARG A 377 -28.14 30.09 7.53
N ILE A 378 -27.05 29.38 7.82
CA ILE A 378 -26.68 28.18 7.07
C ILE A 378 -27.09 26.95 7.87
N GLN A 379 -27.97 26.13 7.32
CA GLN A 379 -28.51 24.95 8.01
C GLN A 379 -28.33 23.71 7.16
N THR A 380 -28.15 22.58 7.85
CA THR A 380 -28.16 21.26 7.23
C THR A 380 -29.61 20.78 7.15
N LYS A 381 -30.11 20.50 5.95
CA LYS A 381 -31.48 20.01 5.75
C LYS A 381 -31.49 18.51 5.52
N THR A 382 -32.38 17.82 6.22
CA THR A 382 -32.63 16.37 6.05
C THR A 382 -33.83 16.10 5.15
N ASP A 383 -34.80 17.02 5.10
CA ASP A 383 -36.09 16.78 4.47
C ASP A 383 -36.35 17.82 3.36
N ASN A 384 -36.41 17.34 2.11
CA ASN A 384 -36.90 18.11 0.97
C ASN A 384 -38.40 17.81 0.82
N LYS A 385 -39.26 18.47 1.59
CA LYS A 385 -40.68 18.50 1.22
C LYS A 385 -40.88 19.78 0.40
N PRO A 386 -41.37 19.69 -0.85
CA PRO A 386 -41.65 20.88 -1.64
C PRO A 386 -42.72 21.69 -0.89
N VAL A 387 -42.44 22.97 -0.68
CA VAL A 387 -43.40 23.88 -0.06
C VAL A 387 -44.23 24.49 -1.18
N ASP A 388 -45.55 24.25 -1.16
CA ASP A 388 -46.45 24.86 -2.14
C ASP A 388 -46.45 26.38 -1.95
N ILE A 389 -45.99 27.10 -2.98
CA ILE A 389 -45.86 28.57 -3.01
C ILE A 389 -47.18 29.24 -2.64
N LYS A 390 -48.33 28.62 -2.98
CA LYS A 390 -49.66 29.16 -2.69
C LYS A 390 -50.00 29.19 -1.20
N SER A 391 -49.32 28.38 -0.39
CA SER A 391 -49.53 28.30 1.06
C SER A 391 -48.67 29.28 1.86
N LEU A 392 -47.76 30.01 1.20
CA LEU A 392 -46.81 30.90 1.84
C LEU A 392 -47.44 32.23 2.26
N SER A 393 -47.16 32.65 3.48
CA SER A 393 -47.49 33.99 3.96
C SER A 393 -46.68 35.07 3.23
N SER A 394 -47.16 36.32 3.23
CA SER A 394 -46.43 37.46 2.61
C SER A 394 -45.01 37.64 3.16
N ARG A 395 -44.79 37.33 4.45
CA ARG A 395 -43.47 37.36 5.10
C ARG A 395 -42.55 36.28 4.53
N GLU A 396 -43.06 35.06 4.40
CA GLU A 396 -42.32 33.92 3.84
C GLU A 396 -42.01 34.12 2.35
N LEU A 397 -42.93 34.70 1.58
CA LEU A 397 -42.69 35.08 0.19
C LEU A 397 -41.55 36.12 0.08
N SER A 398 -41.52 37.09 0.99
CA SER A 398 -40.44 38.09 1.04
C SER A 398 -39.08 37.47 1.36
N GLN A 399 -39.06 36.47 2.25
CA GLN A 399 -37.86 35.69 2.59
C GLN A 399 -37.37 34.85 1.40
N ALA A 400 -38.27 34.12 0.75
CA ALA A 400 -37.98 33.33 -0.45
C ALA A 400 -37.44 34.21 -1.59
N PHE A 401 -38.05 35.39 -1.81
CA PHE A 401 -37.59 36.35 -2.81
C PHE A 401 -36.18 36.85 -2.50
N LEU A 402 -35.89 37.18 -1.24
CA LEU A 402 -34.56 37.65 -0.84
C LEU A 402 -33.50 36.56 -1.00
N GLU A 403 -33.84 35.30 -0.71
CA GLU A 403 -32.96 34.15 -0.98
C GLU A 403 -32.66 34.03 -2.48
N LEU A 404 -33.69 34.02 -3.34
CA LEU A 404 -33.53 33.95 -4.80
C LEU A 404 -32.70 35.12 -5.33
N PHE A 405 -32.90 36.32 -4.79
CA PHE A 405 -32.12 37.50 -5.14
C PHE A 405 -30.63 37.32 -4.82
N LEU A 406 -30.31 36.75 -3.65
CA LEU A 406 -28.92 36.46 -3.27
C LEU A 406 -28.29 35.40 -4.17
N GLN A 407 -29.02 34.34 -4.49
CA GLN A 407 -28.56 33.30 -5.42
C GLN A 407 -28.28 33.90 -6.81
N GLN A 408 -29.17 34.75 -7.32
CA GLN A 408 -28.99 35.45 -8.59
C GLN A 408 -27.81 36.44 -8.56
N LYS A 409 -27.59 37.14 -7.45
CA LYS A 409 -26.43 38.02 -7.26
C LYS A 409 -25.11 37.23 -7.36
N LEU A 410 -25.03 36.06 -6.71
CA LEU A 410 -23.88 35.18 -6.81
C LEU A 410 -23.64 34.71 -8.25
N ARG A 411 -24.69 34.28 -8.95
CA ARG A 411 -24.63 33.88 -10.35
C ARG A 411 -24.14 35.00 -11.28
N ASN A 412 -24.55 36.25 -11.01
CA ASN A 412 -24.07 37.41 -11.74
C ASN A 412 -22.58 37.68 -11.50
N CYS A 413 -22.10 37.47 -10.28
CA CYS A 413 -20.67 37.57 -10.00
C CYS A 413 -19.86 36.48 -10.72
N HIS A 414 -20.35 35.22 -10.73
CA HIS A 414 -19.76 34.13 -11.52
C HIS A 414 -19.64 34.51 -13.00
N LYS A 415 -20.72 35.03 -13.60
CA LYS A 415 -20.69 35.54 -14.99
C LYS A 415 -19.66 36.65 -15.19
N LYS A 416 -19.53 37.59 -14.25
CA LYS A 416 -18.52 38.66 -14.31
C LYS A 416 -17.10 38.08 -14.25
N ASN A 417 -16.85 37.08 -13.42
CA ASN A 417 -15.55 36.44 -13.28
C ASN A 417 -15.15 35.66 -14.54
N ILE A 418 -16.09 34.95 -15.17
CA ILE A 418 -15.84 34.32 -16.49
C ILE A 418 -15.43 35.38 -17.51
N LYS A 419 -16.15 36.50 -17.59
CA LYS A 419 -15.81 37.59 -18.53
C LYS A 419 -14.42 38.16 -18.28
N LYS A 420 -14.04 38.35 -17.01
CA LYS A 420 -12.69 38.78 -16.64
C LYS A 420 -11.64 37.77 -17.11
N ASN A 421 -11.85 36.48 -16.85
CA ASN A 421 -10.89 35.43 -17.22
C ASN A 421 -10.77 35.25 -18.74
N ASN A 422 -11.88 35.31 -19.47
CA ASN A 422 -11.86 35.19 -20.93
C ASN A 422 -11.14 36.37 -21.60
N PHE A 423 -11.24 37.59 -21.05
CA PHE A 423 -10.47 38.74 -21.52
C PHE A 423 -8.95 38.54 -21.37
N PHE A 424 -8.51 37.82 -20.34
CA PHE A 424 -7.10 37.48 -20.17
C PHE A 424 -6.64 36.39 -21.14
N ILE A 425 -7.50 35.40 -21.44
CA ILE A 425 -7.15 34.31 -22.36
C ILE A 425 -7.01 34.84 -23.79
N SER A 426 -7.96 35.67 -24.27
CA SER A 426 -7.90 36.23 -25.63
C SER A 426 -6.68 37.09 -25.91
N ASN A 427 -6.15 37.79 -24.89
CA ASN A 427 -4.94 38.60 -25.03
C ASN A 427 -3.65 37.78 -24.93
N SER A 428 -3.73 36.52 -24.46
CA SER A 428 -2.57 35.63 -24.31
C SER A 428 -2.39 34.67 -25.48
N THR A 429 -3.47 34.29 -26.17
CA THR A 429 -3.43 33.35 -27.31
C THR A 429 -2.85 33.97 -28.59
N GLU A 430 -2.85 35.29 -28.74
CA GLU A 430 -2.19 35.97 -29.87
C GLU A 430 -0.65 35.79 -29.90
N LEU A 431 -0.04 35.25 -28.84
CA LEU A 431 1.41 35.02 -28.76
C LEU A 431 1.84 33.54 -28.79
N THR A 432 0.92 32.57 -28.79
CA THR A 432 1.28 31.13 -28.63
C THR A 432 0.70 30.16 -29.66
N ASP A 433 0.00 30.63 -30.70
CA ASP A 433 -0.65 29.78 -31.71
C ASP A 433 0.30 29.19 -32.79
N GLN A 434 1.56 28.86 -32.44
CA GLN A 434 2.47 28.18 -33.38
C GLN A 434 2.77 26.70 -33.08
N ASN A 435 2.30 26.08 -31.98
CA ASN A 435 2.82 24.74 -31.64
C ASN A 435 1.87 23.74 -30.98
N ILE A 436 0.60 23.65 -31.39
CA ILE A 436 -0.23 22.50 -31.01
C ILE A 436 -1.04 21.97 -32.21
N ASN A 437 -0.40 21.11 -33.02
CA ASN A 437 -1.08 20.19 -33.93
C ASN A 437 -1.77 19.10 -33.10
N ILE A 438 -3.08 19.22 -32.90
CA ILE A 438 -3.92 18.10 -32.46
C ILE A 438 -4.44 17.40 -33.71
N LEU A 439 -3.96 16.19 -33.93
CA LEU A 439 -4.49 15.21 -34.87
C LEU A 439 -5.97 14.96 -34.57
N SER A 440 -6.84 15.42 -35.46
CA SER A 440 -8.22 14.98 -35.59
C SER A 440 -8.27 13.55 -36.14
N PRO A 441 -9.02 12.61 -35.54
CA PRO A 441 -9.33 11.35 -36.20
C PRO A 441 -10.44 11.57 -37.21
N SER A 442 -10.11 11.40 -38.49
CA SER A 442 -11.07 11.25 -39.59
C SER A 442 -11.87 9.96 -39.41
N VAL A 443 -13.19 10.09 -39.37
CA VAL A 443 -14.13 8.97 -39.42
C VAL A 443 -14.18 8.44 -40.85
N SER A 444 -14.03 7.13 -40.99
CA SER A 444 -14.42 6.32 -42.16
C SER A 444 -15.46 5.30 -41.72
#